data_AF-A0A955M5A5-F1
#
_entry.id   AF-A0A955M5A5-F1
#
_cell.length_a   1.000
_cell.length_b   1.000
_cell.length_c   1.000
_cell.angle_alpha   90.00
_cell.angle_beta   90.00
_cell.angle_gamma   90.00
#
_symmetry.space_group_name_H-M   'P 1'
#
loop_
_entity.id
_entity.type
_entity.pdbx_description
1 polymer ?
#
loop_
_entity_poly.entity_id
_entity_poly.type
_entity_poly.pdbx_seq_one_letter_code
_entity_poly.pdbx_strand_id
1 'polypeptide(L)'
;SVWAASLTSQPDIVIASPVANRNRNDLEGIIGFFVNTLILRMNCSTNVTFRNYLSQAKQICLKAYEHQDVPFEKVIEALQIRRDLKRAPLSQMAFSLQKMVMRDQSLGDVKAEFSPIDTKTAKTDLTLFMLDYEEYLEGLVEYNTDLFDEKTVAGFMAHFQGLLDALVQDPDQTLLKLVKKANLPTENILTRTDPLTILNADVNATNLTANQMMMWFGQKLYPQTCLYNTVLVCTLHEPVHLEVFELALQHLIDTSDSLRMVFQEINGVPQMQQKVHMLSDLTYLDLTACADPTQQAQEWIHSHKKKVLDITQRCFECALIKLSHDKYFWYINMHHIITDGRSHMMAYVKLTEYYRALIEGEDLFVDNQERESYQDYIAHEHFFSQTPRHAAARAYWDQELKKEVPSLIFYGRD
;
A
#
# COMPACT_ATOMS: atom_id res chain seq x y z
N SER A 1 -5.08 -17.86 4.22
CA SER A 1 -5.13 -19.03 3.31
C SER A 1 -6.16 -20.07 3.74
N VAL A 2 -6.09 -20.64 4.95
CA VAL A 2 -7.08 -21.64 5.42
C VAL A 2 -8.52 -21.12 5.36
N TRP A 3 -8.75 -19.88 5.81
CA TRP A 3 -10.04 -19.21 5.70
C TRP A 3 -10.53 -19.06 4.24
N ALA A 4 -9.66 -18.62 3.34
CA ALA A 4 -9.98 -18.53 1.90
C ALA A 4 -10.26 -19.91 1.29
N ALA A 5 -9.53 -20.95 1.70
CA ALA A 5 -9.76 -22.33 1.27
C ALA A 5 -11.13 -22.85 1.72
N SER A 6 -11.56 -22.52 2.95
CA SER A 6 -12.88 -22.92 3.43
C SER A 6 -14.01 -22.23 2.68
N LEU A 7 -13.87 -20.93 2.35
CA LEU A 7 -14.92 -20.19 1.63
C LEU A 7 -15.06 -20.62 0.16
N THR A 8 -13.95 -20.97 -0.48
CA THR A 8 -13.92 -21.33 -1.91
C THR A 8 -14.03 -22.83 -2.15
N SER A 9 -13.94 -23.64 -1.09
CA SER A 9 -13.74 -25.10 -1.18
C SER A 9 -12.53 -25.52 -2.03
N GLN A 10 -11.57 -24.61 -2.28
CA GLN A 10 -10.34 -24.90 -3.02
C GLN A 10 -9.17 -25.08 -2.06
N PRO A 11 -8.43 -26.21 -2.13
CA PRO A 11 -7.26 -26.42 -1.28
C PRO A 11 -6.04 -25.61 -1.75
N ASP A 12 -5.97 -25.21 -3.02
CA ASP A 12 -4.85 -24.44 -3.56
C ASP A 12 -5.23 -22.95 -3.58
N ILE A 13 -4.58 -22.15 -2.75
CA ILE A 13 -4.92 -20.75 -2.50
C ILE A 13 -3.71 -19.88 -2.79
N VAL A 14 -3.92 -18.80 -3.55
CA VAL A 14 -2.86 -17.85 -3.88
C VAL A 14 -3.19 -16.49 -3.29
N ILE A 15 -2.32 -15.98 -2.41
CA ILE A 15 -2.49 -14.70 -1.71
C ILE A 15 -1.39 -13.73 -2.13
N ALA A 16 -1.78 -12.52 -2.51
CA ALA A 16 -0.84 -11.42 -2.65
C ALA A 16 -0.46 -10.85 -1.27
N SER A 17 0.82 -10.65 -1.02
CA SER A 17 1.33 -10.06 0.22
C SER A 17 2.24 -8.89 -0.13
N PRO A 18 1.79 -7.63 0.05
CA PRO A 18 2.66 -6.48 -0.15
C PRO A 18 3.77 -6.47 0.90
N VAL A 19 4.99 -6.16 0.46
CA VAL A 19 6.18 -6.01 1.30
C VAL A 19 6.83 -4.67 1.01
N ALA A 20 7.39 -4.03 2.03
CA ALA A 20 8.01 -2.71 1.88
C ALA A 20 9.26 -2.73 0.97
N ASN A 21 9.88 -3.89 0.74
CA ASN A 21 11.07 -4.08 -0.10
C ASN A 21 12.27 -3.15 0.25
N ARG A 22 12.40 -2.76 1.52
CA ARG A 22 13.53 -1.98 2.05
C ARG A 22 14.47 -2.90 2.81
N ASN A 23 15.20 -3.72 2.06
CA ASN A 23 16.08 -4.76 2.61
C ASN A 23 17.56 -4.36 2.69
N ARG A 24 17.87 -3.10 2.34
CA ARG A 24 19.17 -2.47 2.53
C ARG A 24 19.00 -1.30 3.50
N ASN A 25 19.99 -1.09 4.37
CA ASN A 25 19.94 -0.05 5.41
C ASN A 25 19.88 1.37 4.83
N ASP A 26 20.49 1.53 3.66
CA ASP A 26 20.58 2.80 2.96
C ASP A 26 19.22 3.28 2.39
N LEU A 27 18.28 2.35 2.17
CA LEU A 27 16.90 2.64 1.77
C LEU A 27 15.99 3.04 2.93
N GLU A 28 16.38 2.89 4.19
CA GLU A 28 15.45 3.06 5.33
C GLU A 28 14.91 4.49 5.46
N GLY A 29 15.71 5.49 5.08
CA GLY A 29 15.41 6.92 5.23
C GLY A 29 14.85 7.60 3.97
N ILE A 30 14.60 6.86 2.88
CA ILE A 30 14.26 7.44 1.56
C ILE A 30 12.75 7.47 1.32
N ILE A 31 12.18 8.64 1.02
CA ILE A 31 10.76 8.75 0.64
C ILE A 31 10.63 8.33 -0.83
N GLY A 32 9.73 7.40 -1.11
CA GLY A 32 9.53 6.83 -2.44
C GLY A 32 8.54 5.65 -2.46
N PHE A 33 8.26 5.08 -3.62
CA PHE A 33 7.48 3.85 -3.72
C PHE A 33 8.41 2.63 -3.76
N PHE A 34 8.43 1.85 -2.69
CA PHE A 34 9.28 0.64 -2.61
C PHE A 34 8.45 -0.64 -2.61
N VAL A 35 7.13 -0.56 -2.38
CA VAL A 35 6.29 -1.73 -2.22
C VAL A 35 6.44 -2.71 -3.39
N ASN A 36 6.80 -3.94 -3.06
CA ASN A 36 6.72 -5.07 -3.96
C ASN A 36 5.63 -6.03 -3.47
N THR A 37 5.11 -6.90 -4.34
CA THR A 37 4.09 -7.89 -3.97
C THR A 37 4.65 -9.30 -4.09
N LEU A 38 4.59 -10.05 -3.00
CA LEU A 38 4.91 -11.48 -3.01
C LEU A 38 3.65 -12.30 -3.25
N ILE A 39 3.76 -13.33 -4.07
CA ILE A 39 2.66 -14.26 -4.32
C ILE A 39 2.89 -15.52 -3.50
N LEU A 40 1.99 -15.77 -2.55
CA LEU A 40 2.07 -16.88 -1.62
C LEU A 40 1.05 -17.95 -2.06
N ARG A 41 1.52 -18.97 -2.76
CA ARG A 41 0.73 -20.17 -3.10
C ARG A 41 0.76 -21.16 -1.94
N MET A 42 -0.40 -21.48 -1.41
CA MET A 42 -0.59 -22.22 -0.18
C MET A 42 -1.51 -23.41 -0.44
N ASN A 43 -1.01 -24.62 -0.18
CA ASN A 43 -1.83 -25.83 -0.22
C ASN A 43 -2.43 -26.09 1.17
N CYS A 44 -3.74 -25.90 1.29
CA CYS A 44 -4.55 -26.05 2.48
C CYS A 44 -5.27 -27.41 2.55
N SER A 45 -4.70 -28.47 1.95
CA SER A 45 -5.23 -29.84 2.06
C SER A 45 -5.53 -30.20 3.53
N THR A 46 -6.77 -30.60 3.81
CA THR A 46 -7.37 -30.44 5.15
C THR A 46 -7.02 -31.53 6.18
N ASN A 47 -6.23 -32.54 5.79
CA ASN A 47 -5.83 -33.67 6.66
C ASN A 47 -4.55 -33.42 7.50
N VAL A 48 -3.92 -32.25 7.39
CA VAL A 48 -2.78 -31.88 8.24
C VAL A 48 -3.23 -31.14 9.51
N THR A 49 -2.43 -31.19 10.57
CA THR A 49 -2.66 -30.38 11.78
C THR A 49 -2.34 -28.92 11.52
N PHE A 50 -2.94 -28.00 12.27
CA PHE A 50 -2.64 -26.57 12.13
C PHE A 50 -1.17 -26.26 12.41
N ARG A 51 -0.55 -26.87 13.43
CA ARG A 51 0.88 -26.70 13.73
C ARG A 51 1.79 -27.09 12.55
N ASN A 52 1.49 -28.20 11.89
CA ASN A 52 2.25 -28.65 10.73
C ASN A 52 2.04 -27.71 9.53
N TYR A 53 0.79 -27.28 9.31
CA TYR A 53 0.47 -26.30 8.29
C TYR A 53 1.18 -24.96 8.51
N LEU A 54 1.16 -24.44 9.74
CA LEU A 54 1.85 -23.19 10.10
C LEU A 54 3.36 -23.28 9.83
N SER A 55 3.96 -24.42 10.12
CA SER A 55 5.38 -24.68 9.78
C SER A 55 5.62 -24.65 8.27
N GLN A 56 4.73 -25.24 7.47
CA GLN A 56 4.81 -25.19 6.00
C GLN A 56 4.61 -23.76 5.47
N ALA A 57 3.61 -23.04 5.97
CA ALA A 57 3.34 -21.67 5.61
C ALA A 57 4.54 -20.75 5.94
N LYS A 58 5.17 -20.94 7.10
CA LYS A 58 6.41 -20.23 7.46
C LYS A 58 7.52 -20.47 6.44
N GLN A 59 7.73 -21.71 6.00
CA GLN A 59 8.76 -22.04 5.01
C GLN A 59 8.45 -21.40 3.64
N ILE A 60 7.18 -21.39 3.23
CA ILE A 60 6.75 -20.72 1.99
C ILE A 60 7.03 -19.22 2.07
N CYS A 61 6.66 -18.56 3.18
CA CYS A 61 6.92 -17.14 3.37
C CYS A 61 8.43 -16.83 3.38
N LEU A 62 9.25 -17.61 4.09
CA LEU A 62 10.70 -17.40 4.14
C LEU A 62 11.35 -17.49 2.75
N LYS A 63 10.99 -18.51 1.96
CA LYS A 63 11.47 -18.64 0.57
C LYS A 63 11.01 -17.49 -0.32
N ALA A 64 9.75 -17.05 -0.18
CA ALA A 64 9.25 -15.88 -0.89
C ALA A 64 10.06 -14.61 -0.53
N TYR A 65 10.41 -14.42 0.75
CA TYR A 65 11.25 -13.30 1.19
C TYR A 65 12.68 -13.36 0.67
N GLU A 66 13.28 -14.55 0.51
CA GLU A 66 14.60 -14.72 -0.10
C GLU A 66 14.64 -14.24 -1.57
N HIS A 67 13.48 -14.22 -2.23
CA HIS A 67 13.32 -13.83 -3.63
C HIS A 67 12.51 -12.54 -3.83
N GLN A 68 12.35 -11.73 -2.78
CA GLN A 68 11.53 -10.50 -2.80
C GLN A 68 12.10 -9.39 -3.68
N ASP A 69 13.37 -9.48 -4.09
CA ASP A 69 14.03 -8.47 -4.91
C ASP A 69 13.50 -8.41 -6.35
N VAL A 70 12.84 -9.48 -6.82
CA VAL A 70 12.26 -9.50 -8.17
C VAL A 70 10.93 -8.76 -8.14
N PRO A 71 10.78 -7.67 -8.91
CA PRO A 71 9.50 -6.98 -9.00
C PRO A 71 8.41 -7.93 -9.46
N PHE A 72 7.26 -7.89 -8.80
CA PHE A 72 6.08 -8.70 -9.11
C PHE A 72 5.74 -8.69 -10.61
N GLU A 73 5.86 -7.52 -11.25
CA GLU A 73 5.58 -7.37 -12.67
C GLU A 73 6.51 -8.17 -13.58
N LYS A 74 7.77 -8.37 -13.18
CA LYS A 74 8.72 -9.23 -13.92
C LYS A 74 8.37 -10.70 -13.75
N VAL A 75 7.74 -11.08 -12.64
CA VAL A 75 7.15 -12.42 -12.47
C VAL A 75 5.97 -12.62 -13.42
N ILE A 76 5.06 -11.64 -13.50
CA ILE A 76 3.91 -11.66 -14.44
C ILE A 76 4.38 -11.78 -15.90
N GLU A 77 5.35 -10.95 -16.30
CA GLU A 77 5.93 -10.95 -17.64
C GLU A 77 6.54 -12.33 -17.97
N ALA A 78 7.29 -12.91 -17.03
CA ALA A 78 7.93 -14.21 -17.21
C ALA A 78 6.93 -15.36 -17.38
N LEU A 79 5.85 -15.33 -16.61
CA LEU A 79 4.79 -16.35 -16.65
C LEU A 79 3.86 -16.18 -17.87
N GLN A 80 4.05 -15.14 -18.67
CA GLN A 80 3.20 -14.79 -19.82
C GLN A 80 1.71 -14.72 -19.44
N ILE A 81 1.43 -14.30 -18.21
CA ILE A 81 0.07 -14.23 -17.71
C ILE A 81 -0.64 -13.11 -18.45
N ARG A 82 -1.74 -13.48 -19.11
CA ARG A 82 -2.59 -12.52 -19.78
C ARG A 82 -3.21 -11.61 -18.73
N ARG A 83 -2.92 -10.31 -18.84
CA ARG A 83 -3.48 -9.29 -17.96
C ARG A 83 -4.97 -9.15 -18.22
N ASP A 84 -5.74 -8.95 -17.15
CA ASP A 84 -7.14 -8.56 -17.18
C ASP A 84 -7.26 -7.24 -16.43
N LEU A 85 -7.79 -6.22 -17.09
CA LEU A 85 -7.95 -4.88 -16.49
C LEU A 85 -8.97 -4.86 -15.34
N LYS A 86 -9.83 -5.88 -15.24
CA LYS A 86 -10.84 -5.99 -14.18
C LYS A 86 -10.37 -6.83 -12.99
N ARG A 87 -9.19 -7.47 -13.06
CA ARG A 87 -8.73 -8.41 -12.03
C ARG A 87 -7.27 -8.15 -11.68
N ALA A 88 -6.96 -8.17 -10.40
CA ALA A 88 -5.57 -8.25 -9.97
C ALA A 88 -4.94 -9.54 -10.52
N PRO A 89 -3.77 -9.47 -11.18
CA PRO A 89 -3.14 -10.65 -11.75
C PRO A 89 -2.65 -11.56 -10.61
N LEU A 90 -2.68 -12.87 -10.84
CA LEU A 90 -2.24 -13.93 -9.92
C LEU A 90 -2.98 -14.10 -8.59
N SER A 91 -3.64 -13.08 -8.05
CA SER A 91 -4.40 -13.22 -6.80
C SER A 91 -5.53 -12.21 -6.71
N GLN A 92 -6.70 -12.69 -6.29
CA GLN A 92 -7.87 -11.86 -5.99
C GLN A 92 -7.89 -11.38 -4.53
N MET A 93 -7.07 -11.98 -3.67
CA MET A 93 -7.01 -11.67 -2.25
C MET A 93 -5.62 -11.18 -1.86
N ALA A 94 -5.56 -10.03 -1.20
CA ALA A 94 -4.34 -9.56 -0.58
C ALA A 94 -4.39 -9.69 0.94
N PHE A 95 -3.24 -9.96 1.55
CA PHE A 95 -3.05 -9.99 3.00
C PHE A 95 -1.82 -9.17 3.36
N SER A 96 -1.98 -8.18 4.22
CA SER A 96 -0.88 -7.37 4.75
C SER A 96 -0.89 -7.46 6.27
N LEU A 97 0.27 -7.72 6.86
CA LEU A 97 0.50 -7.62 8.30
C LEU A 97 1.58 -6.57 8.53
N GLN A 98 1.28 -5.58 9.37
CA GLN A 98 2.20 -4.50 9.70
C GLN A 98 2.33 -4.38 11.21
N LYS A 99 3.57 -4.35 11.70
CA LYS A 99 3.83 -4.03 13.10
C LYS A 99 3.71 -2.52 13.29
N MET A 100 2.79 -2.12 14.16
CA MET A 100 2.61 -0.73 14.58
C MET A 100 3.49 -0.50 15.80
N VAL A 101 4.61 0.18 15.58
CA VAL A 101 5.36 0.74 16.70
C VAL A 101 4.67 2.07 17.03
N MET A 102 3.99 2.12 18.17
CA MET A 102 3.47 3.37 18.74
C MET A 102 4.66 4.25 19.12
N ARG A 103 5.26 4.92 18.12
CA ARG A 103 6.15 6.04 18.36
C ARG A 103 5.27 7.20 18.81
N ASP A 104 5.81 8.06 19.68
CA ASP A 104 5.14 9.30 20.02
C ASP A 104 4.76 9.99 18.71
N GLN A 105 3.46 10.14 18.47
CA GLN A 105 2.91 10.68 17.21
C GLN A 105 3.03 12.20 17.23
N SER A 106 3.91 12.77 18.05
CA SER A 106 4.03 14.20 18.26
C SER A 106 4.83 14.91 17.16
N LEU A 107 4.33 16.06 16.72
CA LEU A 107 5.03 17.08 15.96
C LEU A 107 5.85 17.94 16.94
N GLY A 108 7.01 17.48 17.37
CA GLY A 108 7.75 18.24 18.37
C GLY A 108 7.15 18.05 19.77
N ASP A 109 6.70 19.13 20.39
CA ASP A 109 5.85 19.09 21.60
C ASP A 109 4.35 18.90 21.25
N VAL A 110 3.99 18.96 19.96
CA VAL A 110 2.60 18.94 19.50
C VAL A 110 2.07 17.53 19.42
N LYS A 111 1.11 17.15 20.26
CA LYS A 111 0.47 15.82 20.13
C LYS A 111 -0.25 15.69 18.80
N ALA A 112 -0.16 14.52 18.18
CA ALA A 112 -0.88 14.25 16.95
C ALA A 112 -1.60 12.90 16.91
N GLU A 113 -2.69 12.87 16.15
CA GLU A 113 -3.54 11.70 15.97
C GLU A 113 -3.82 11.47 14.48
N PHE A 114 -3.55 10.27 13.98
CA PHE A 114 -3.85 9.91 12.59
C PHE A 114 -5.27 9.39 12.44
N SER A 115 -5.99 9.93 11.46
CA SER A 115 -7.30 9.42 11.07
C SER A 115 -7.19 8.64 9.76
N PRO A 116 -7.57 7.35 9.72
CA PRO A 116 -7.61 6.61 8.46
C PRO A 116 -8.60 7.27 7.50
N ILE A 117 -8.16 7.50 6.27
CA ILE A 117 -9.00 8.07 5.21
C ILE A 117 -9.36 6.96 4.23
N ASP A 118 -10.64 6.61 4.21
CA ASP A 118 -11.20 5.73 3.19
C ASP A 118 -11.24 6.46 1.84
N THR A 119 -10.38 6.08 0.89
CA THR A 119 -10.34 6.64 -0.47
C THR A 119 -11.48 6.12 -1.35
N LYS A 120 -12.29 5.16 -0.86
CA LYS A 120 -13.41 4.49 -1.58
C LYS A 120 -12.96 3.79 -2.87
N THR A 121 -11.75 3.24 -2.86
CA THR A 121 -11.15 2.53 -3.98
C THR A 121 -10.63 1.18 -3.50
N ALA A 122 -10.83 0.12 -4.28
CA ALA A 122 -10.26 -1.20 -4.01
C ALA A 122 -9.32 -1.61 -5.16
N LYS A 123 -8.12 -2.10 -4.82
CA LYS A 123 -7.12 -2.55 -5.82
C LYS A 123 -7.18 -4.05 -6.10
N THR A 124 -7.82 -4.80 -5.22
CA THR A 124 -8.10 -6.23 -5.35
C THR A 124 -9.56 -6.48 -5.00
N ASP A 125 -10.04 -7.71 -5.17
CA ASP A 125 -11.42 -8.05 -4.82
C ASP A 125 -11.63 -7.96 -3.30
N LEU A 126 -10.65 -8.43 -2.52
CA LEU A 126 -10.63 -8.34 -1.05
C LEU A 126 -9.19 -8.25 -0.51
N THR A 127 -8.89 -7.20 0.25
CA THR A 127 -7.63 -7.05 0.98
C THR A 127 -7.88 -7.07 2.48
N LEU A 128 -7.20 -7.96 3.21
CA LEU A 128 -7.18 -7.96 4.67
C LEU A 128 -5.88 -7.32 5.17
N PHE A 129 -6.00 -6.22 5.89
CA PHE A 129 -4.91 -5.57 6.61
C PHE A 129 -4.98 -5.95 8.08
N MET A 130 -3.86 -6.35 8.66
CA MET A 130 -3.69 -6.62 10.07
C MET A 130 -2.63 -5.68 10.63
N LEU A 131 -2.97 -4.95 11.67
CA LEU A 131 -2.09 -4.04 12.40
C LEU A 131 -1.76 -4.65 13.76
N ASP A 132 -0.47 -4.83 14.05
CA ASP A 132 0.02 -5.43 15.28
C ASP A 132 0.52 -4.36 16.25
N TYR A 133 -0.27 -4.11 17.31
CA TYR A 133 -0.01 -3.12 18.37
C TYR A 133 0.64 -3.74 19.62
N GLU A 134 1.36 -4.86 19.48
CA GLU A 134 1.98 -5.66 20.54
C GLU A 134 1.00 -6.39 21.48
N GLU A 135 -0.02 -5.70 22.00
CA GLU A 135 -1.03 -6.29 22.89
C GLU A 135 -2.23 -6.88 22.15
N TYR A 136 -2.55 -6.34 20.97
CA TYR A 136 -3.67 -6.77 20.17
C TYR A 136 -3.38 -6.62 18.67
N LEU A 137 -4.15 -7.37 17.88
CA LEU A 137 -4.21 -7.21 16.43
C LEU A 137 -5.50 -6.47 16.07
N GLU A 138 -5.39 -5.43 15.26
CA GLU A 138 -6.52 -4.76 14.64
C GLU A 138 -6.64 -5.17 13.17
N GLY A 139 -7.85 -5.42 12.69
CA GLY A 139 -8.11 -5.85 11.32
C GLY A 139 -8.93 -4.81 10.55
N LEU A 140 -8.48 -4.48 9.34
CA LEU A 140 -9.23 -3.69 8.37
C LEU A 140 -9.42 -4.52 7.09
N VAL A 141 -10.62 -4.50 6.53
CA VAL A 141 -10.92 -5.15 5.25
C VAL A 141 -11.32 -4.12 4.20
N GLU A 142 -10.60 -4.09 3.10
CA GLU A 142 -10.94 -3.37 1.87
C GLU A 142 -11.52 -4.37 0.87
N TYR A 143 -12.58 -3.99 0.15
CA TYR A 143 -13.23 -4.89 -0.79
C TYR A 143 -13.87 -4.13 -1.96
N ASN A 144 -14.01 -4.82 -3.10
CA ASN A 144 -14.69 -4.27 -4.26
C ASN A 144 -16.22 -4.31 -4.07
N THR A 145 -16.86 -3.14 -4.03
CA THR A 145 -18.31 -3.01 -3.81
C THR A 145 -19.16 -3.47 -4.99
N ASP A 146 -18.57 -3.62 -6.19
CA ASP A 146 -19.25 -4.25 -7.33
C ASP A 146 -19.41 -5.77 -7.12
N LEU A 147 -18.66 -6.34 -6.17
CA LEU A 147 -18.54 -7.78 -5.94
C LEU A 147 -19.05 -8.22 -4.56
N PHE A 148 -19.06 -7.33 -3.58
CA PHE A 148 -19.50 -7.64 -2.22
C PHE A 148 -20.32 -6.51 -1.61
N ASP A 149 -21.28 -6.88 -0.78
CA ASP A 149 -21.93 -5.96 0.15
C ASP A 149 -21.33 -6.05 1.56
N GLU A 150 -21.57 -5.02 2.36
CA GLU A 150 -21.07 -4.91 3.73
C GLU A 150 -21.50 -6.09 4.61
N LYS A 151 -22.74 -6.56 4.45
CA LYS A 151 -23.28 -7.68 5.24
C LYS A 151 -22.50 -8.98 4.97
N THR A 152 -22.15 -9.22 3.71
CA THR A 152 -21.38 -10.38 3.26
C THR A 152 -19.97 -10.32 3.83
N VAL A 153 -19.30 -9.17 3.72
CA VAL A 153 -17.95 -8.98 4.25
C VAL A 153 -17.91 -9.03 5.78
N ALA A 154 -18.92 -8.50 6.47
CA ALA A 154 -19.05 -8.65 7.92
C ALA A 154 -19.17 -10.13 8.33
N GLY A 155 -19.96 -10.92 7.60
CA GLY A 155 -20.04 -12.38 7.78
C GLY A 155 -18.70 -13.07 7.55
N PHE A 156 -17.98 -12.69 6.49
CA PHE A 156 -16.62 -13.15 6.20
C PHE A 156 -15.64 -12.90 7.35
N MET A 157 -15.71 -11.72 7.98
CA MET A 157 -14.82 -11.36 9.09
C MET A 157 -15.20 -12.08 10.39
N ALA A 158 -16.49 -12.27 10.68
CA ALA A 158 -16.93 -13.08 11.82
C ALA A 158 -16.45 -14.54 11.69
N HIS A 159 -16.53 -15.09 10.49
CA HIS A 159 -15.96 -16.38 10.12
C HIS A 159 -14.44 -16.45 10.31
N PHE A 160 -13.71 -15.42 9.88
CA PHE A 160 -12.28 -15.34 10.06
C PHE A 160 -11.89 -15.31 11.54
N GLN A 161 -12.58 -14.52 12.37
CA GLN A 161 -12.38 -14.47 13.82
C GLN A 161 -12.65 -15.83 14.48
N GLY A 162 -13.79 -16.47 14.17
CA GLY A 162 -14.11 -17.79 14.71
C GLY A 162 -13.09 -18.87 14.32
N LEU A 163 -12.49 -18.77 13.13
CA LEU A 163 -11.38 -19.63 12.74
C LEU A 163 -10.13 -19.36 13.59
N LEU A 164 -9.75 -18.09 13.80
CA LEU A 164 -8.60 -17.74 14.64
C LEU A 164 -8.76 -18.31 16.06
N ASP A 165 -9.94 -18.16 16.66
CA ASP A 165 -10.25 -18.73 17.98
C ASP A 165 -10.07 -20.25 18.00
N ALA A 166 -10.59 -20.95 16.99
CA ALA A 166 -10.46 -22.39 16.88
C ALA A 166 -8.98 -22.82 16.74
N LEU A 167 -8.20 -22.11 15.91
CA LEU A 167 -6.79 -22.39 15.66
C LEU A 167 -5.93 -22.21 16.91
N VAL A 168 -6.20 -21.18 17.73
CA VAL A 168 -5.47 -20.90 18.98
C VAL A 168 -5.84 -21.89 20.08
N GLN A 169 -7.10 -22.33 20.15
CA GLN A 169 -7.57 -23.25 21.19
C GLN A 169 -7.05 -24.69 21.03
N ASP A 170 -6.92 -25.20 19.79
CA ASP A 170 -6.51 -26.59 19.52
C ASP A 170 -5.57 -26.68 18.30
N PRO A 171 -4.33 -26.16 18.41
CA PRO A 171 -3.40 -26.06 17.28
C PRO A 171 -2.90 -27.42 16.75
N ASP A 172 -3.10 -28.49 17.52
CA ASP A 172 -2.71 -29.85 17.14
C ASP A 172 -3.86 -30.62 16.43
N GLN A 173 -5.01 -29.98 16.27
CA GLN A 173 -6.13 -30.52 15.48
C GLN A 173 -5.93 -30.38 13.98
N THR A 174 -6.61 -31.23 13.21
CA THR A 174 -6.64 -31.13 11.75
C THR A 174 -7.38 -29.88 11.27
N LEU A 175 -6.89 -29.28 10.18
CA LEU A 175 -7.53 -28.11 9.56
C LEU A 175 -9.00 -28.37 9.24
N LEU A 176 -9.36 -29.58 8.78
CA LEU A 176 -10.75 -29.95 8.48
C LEU A 176 -11.67 -29.79 9.70
N LYS A 177 -11.24 -30.25 10.86
CA LYS A 177 -12.04 -30.20 12.09
C LYS A 177 -12.13 -28.77 12.64
N LEU A 178 -11.06 -28.00 12.53
CA LEU A 178 -11.04 -26.59 12.94
C LEU A 178 -11.98 -25.74 12.07
N VAL A 179 -11.95 -25.92 10.75
CA VAL A 179 -12.88 -25.29 9.81
C VAL A 179 -14.34 -25.64 10.13
N LYS A 180 -14.62 -26.91 10.41
CA LYS A 180 -15.97 -27.36 10.84
C LYS A 180 -16.40 -26.73 12.17
N LYS A 181 -15.50 -26.66 13.15
CA LYS A 181 -15.76 -26.04 14.46
C LYS A 181 -16.08 -24.55 14.32
N ALA A 182 -15.45 -23.87 13.35
CA ALA A 182 -15.69 -22.47 13.04
C ALA A 182 -16.99 -22.20 12.24
N ASN A 183 -17.80 -23.23 11.96
CA ASN A 183 -19.07 -23.12 11.21
C ASN A 183 -18.94 -22.37 9.87
N LEU A 184 -17.82 -22.53 9.18
CA LEU A 184 -17.56 -21.85 7.91
C LEU A 184 -18.49 -22.42 6.81
N PRO A 185 -19.16 -21.57 6.01
CA PRO A 185 -20.05 -22.02 4.94
C PRO A 185 -19.26 -22.81 3.89
N THR A 186 -19.81 -23.94 3.46
CA THR A 186 -19.20 -24.87 2.49
C THR A 186 -19.87 -24.83 1.11
N GLU A 187 -20.81 -23.90 0.87
CA GLU A 187 -21.53 -23.81 -0.41
C GLU A 187 -20.84 -22.87 -1.39
N ASN A 188 -20.88 -23.28 -2.67
CA ASN A 188 -20.23 -22.60 -3.79
C ASN A 188 -20.73 -21.17 -3.93
N ILE A 189 -19.82 -20.23 -3.73
CA ILE A 189 -19.99 -18.84 -4.11
C ILE A 189 -19.68 -18.76 -5.63
N LEU A 190 -20.53 -18.08 -6.40
CA LEU A 190 -20.76 -18.25 -7.84
C LEU A 190 -19.53 -18.02 -8.74
N THR A 191 -19.50 -18.71 -9.89
CA THR A 191 -18.47 -18.57 -10.94
C THR A 191 -18.75 -17.41 -11.88
N ARG A 192 -17.79 -16.49 -12.05
CA ARG A 192 -17.85 -15.43 -13.09
C ARG A 192 -17.13 -15.86 -14.37
N THR A 193 -17.88 -15.97 -15.47
CA THR A 193 -17.38 -16.26 -16.82
C THR A 193 -17.35 -15.00 -17.69
N ASP A 194 -16.45 -14.06 -17.40
CA ASP A 194 -16.24 -12.91 -18.28
C ASP A 194 -14.98 -13.08 -19.13
N PRO A 195 -14.99 -12.66 -20.41
CA PRO A 195 -13.82 -12.73 -21.29
C PRO A 195 -12.73 -11.74 -20.88
N LEU A 196 -11.48 -12.20 -20.91
CA LEU A 196 -10.27 -11.43 -20.64
C LEU A 196 -10.01 -10.37 -21.73
N THR A 197 -9.65 -9.15 -21.35
CA THR A 197 -9.20 -8.10 -22.29
C THR A 197 -7.70 -7.82 -22.11
N ILE A 198 -6.95 -7.80 -23.22
CA ILE A 198 -5.49 -7.98 -23.27
C ILE A 198 -4.74 -6.65 -23.46
N LEU A 199 -3.61 -6.47 -22.77
CA LEU A 199 -2.60 -5.42 -23.06
C LEU A 199 -1.18 -5.97 -22.97
N ASN A 200 -0.36 -5.69 -23.99
CA ASN A 200 1.08 -5.88 -24.01
C ASN A 200 1.75 -4.51 -24.08
N ALA A 201 2.73 -4.24 -23.23
CA ALA A 201 3.64 -3.10 -23.39
C ALA A 201 5.08 -3.60 -23.26
N ASP A 202 5.91 -3.25 -24.24
CA ASP A 202 7.35 -3.51 -24.25
C ASP A 202 8.06 -2.33 -23.57
N VAL A 203 8.86 -2.59 -22.52
CA VAL A 203 9.27 -1.59 -21.52
C VAL A 203 10.78 -1.61 -21.27
N ASN A 204 11.58 -1.39 -22.32
CA ASN A 204 13.05 -1.39 -22.18
C ASN A 204 13.70 0.01 -22.28
N ALA A 205 12.92 1.09 -22.40
CA ALA A 205 13.44 2.46 -22.59
C ALA A 205 12.99 3.50 -21.54
N THR A 206 12.35 3.07 -20.44
CA THR A 206 11.84 3.95 -19.38
C THR A 206 12.82 4.06 -18.21
N ASN A 207 12.74 5.15 -17.44
CA ASN A 207 13.41 5.35 -16.15
C ASN A 207 12.41 5.23 -14.97
N LEU A 208 11.36 4.44 -15.14
CA LEU A 208 10.42 4.07 -14.09
C LEU A 208 10.69 2.63 -13.65
N THR A 209 10.46 2.35 -12.36
CA THR A 209 10.38 0.97 -11.87
C THR A 209 9.24 0.21 -12.52
N ALA A 210 9.27 -1.12 -12.47
CA ALA A 210 8.21 -1.93 -13.07
C ALA A 210 6.82 -1.64 -12.44
N ASN A 211 6.78 -1.33 -11.14
CA ASN A 211 5.55 -0.97 -10.44
C ASN A 211 5.07 0.44 -10.77
N GLN A 212 5.98 1.42 -10.89
CA GLN A 212 5.62 2.77 -11.34
C GLN A 212 5.06 2.76 -12.77
N MET A 213 5.63 1.94 -13.66
CA MET A 213 5.10 1.73 -15.00
C MET A 213 3.66 1.20 -14.98
N MET A 214 3.35 0.25 -14.10
CA MET A 214 2.00 -0.28 -13.96
C MET A 214 1.01 0.80 -13.48
N MET A 215 1.39 1.58 -12.47
CA MET A 215 0.56 2.68 -11.98
C MET A 215 0.34 3.75 -13.06
N TRP A 216 1.37 4.07 -13.85
CA TRP A 216 1.26 4.97 -15.01
C TRP A 216 0.24 4.47 -16.03
N PHE A 217 0.34 3.21 -16.47
CA PHE A 217 -0.61 2.63 -17.42
C PHE A 217 -2.02 2.54 -16.82
N GLY A 218 -2.14 2.14 -15.55
CA GLY A 218 -3.41 2.09 -14.84
C GLY A 218 -4.09 3.46 -14.79
N GLN A 219 -3.34 4.52 -14.46
CA GLN A 219 -3.86 5.89 -14.44
C GLN A 219 -4.27 6.35 -15.85
N LYS A 220 -3.52 5.98 -16.90
CA LYS A 220 -3.89 6.28 -18.30
C LYS A 220 -5.19 5.59 -18.72
N LEU A 221 -5.44 4.37 -18.25
CA LEU A 221 -6.66 3.61 -18.53
C LEU A 221 -7.87 4.14 -17.75
N TYR A 222 -7.64 4.61 -16.52
CA TYR A 222 -8.68 5.13 -15.62
C TYR A 222 -8.40 6.58 -15.22
N PRO A 223 -8.34 7.52 -16.18
CA PRO A 223 -7.82 8.87 -15.96
C PRO A 223 -8.69 9.74 -15.03
N GLN A 224 -9.93 9.33 -14.78
CA GLN A 224 -10.88 10.04 -13.92
C GLN A 224 -10.94 9.47 -12.50
N THR A 225 -10.11 8.48 -12.18
CA THR A 225 -10.12 7.82 -10.87
C THR A 225 -8.99 8.33 -9.98
N CYS A 226 -9.25 8.33 -8.67
CA CYS A 226 -8.26 8.55 -7.62
C CYS A 226 -7.69 7.21 -7.10
N LEU A 227 -7.68 6.16 -7.93
CA LEU A 227 -7.29 4.80 -7.55
C LEU A 227 -5.89 4.71 -6.93
N TYR A 228 -5.00 5.60 -7.37
CA TYR A 228 -3.63 5.70 -6.89
C TYR A 228 -3.42 6.89 -5.95
N ASN A 229 -4.47 7.49 -5.41
CA ASN A 229 -4.30 8.44 -4.30
C ASN A 229 -4.03 7.68 -3.00
N THR A 230 -3.22 8.30 -2.17
CA THR A 230 -2.90 7.86 -0.81
C THR A 230 -2.99 9.09 0.07
N VAL A 231 -3.90 9.04 1.04
CA VAL A 231 -4.28 10.22 1.82
C VAL A 231 -4.00 9.96 3.29
N LEU A 232 -3.34 10.93 3.93
CA LEU A 232 -3.10 10.95 5.35
C LEU A 232 -3.64 12.26 5.91
N VAL A 233 -4.37 12.17 7.03
CA VAL A 233 -4.77 13.32 7.82
C VAL A 233 -4.28 13.14 9.24
N CYS A 234 -3.59 14.16 9.72
CA CYS A 234 -3.06 14.23 11.06
C CYS A 234 -3.75 15.38 11.81
N THR A 235 -4.29 15.11 12.98
CA THR A 235 -4.78 16.14 13.89
C THR A 235 -3.62 16.64 14.73
N LEU A 236 -3.39 17.94 14.77
CA LEU A 236 -2.36 18.59 15.59
C LEU A 236 -3.05 19.32 16.76
N HIS A 237 -2.57 19.11 17.99
CA HIS A 237 -3.21 19.60 19.22
C HIS A 237 -2.47 20.74 19.91
N GLU A 238 -1.71 21.54 19.16
CA GLU A 238 -1.02 22.72 19.67
C GLU A 238 -1.01 23.83 18.60
N PRO A 239 -0.65 25.07 18.97
CA PRO A 239 -0.44 26.15 18.01
C PRO A 239 0.64 25.80 16.98
N VAL A 240 0.32 26.01 15.69
CA VAL A 240 1.26 25.82 14.59
C VAL A 240 1.75 27.18 14.10
N HIS A 241 3.06 27.40 14.12
CA HIS A 241 3.70 28.55 13.50
C HIS A 241 3.73 28.34 11.99
N LEU A 242 2.79 28.97 11.28
CA LEU A 242 2.59 28.76 9.83
C LEU A 242 3.90 28.93 9.06
N GLU A 243 4.60 30.05 9.20
CA GLU A 243 5.85 30.32 8.47
C GLU A 243 6.92 29.25 8.71
N VAL A 244 7.00 28.68 9.92
CA VAL A 244 7.96 27.62 10.25
C VAL A 244 7.54 26.28 9.64
N PHE A 245 6.24 25.96 9.68
CA PHE A 245 5.67 24.79 9.01
C PHE A 245 5.91 24.84 7.50
N GLU A 246 5.71 26.01 6.92
CA GLU A 246 5.99 26.31 5.53
C GLU A 246 7.47 26.08 5.19
N LEU A 247 8.41 26.59 5.99
CA LEU A 247 9.84 26.35 5.78
C LEU A 247 10.22 24.86 5.91
N ALA A 248 9.70 24.17 6.93
CA ALA A 248 9.93 22.76 7.14
C ALA A 248 9.44 21.90 5.96
N LEU A 249 8.25 22.22 5.43
CA LEU A 249 7.67 21.46 4.31
C LEU A 249 8.40 21.76 3.00
N GLN A 250 8.85 22.99 2.77
CA GLN A 250 9.70 23.30 1.62
C GLN A 250 11.01 22.50 1.70
N HIS A 251 11.64 22.45 2.88
CA HIS A 251 12.85 21.66 3.09
C HIS A 251 12.61 20.15 2.85
N LEU A 252 11.48 19.60 3.29
CA LEU A 252 11.09 18.23 3.01
C LEU A 252 10.98 17.95 1.50
N ILE A 253 10.33 18.86 0.75
CA ILE A 253 10.18 18.77 -0.71
C ILE A 253 11.54 18.80 -1.40
N ASP A 254 12.41 19.74 -1.00
CA ASP A 254 13.71 19.95 -1.63
C ASP A 254 14.66 18.77 -1.39
N THR A 255 14.59 18.16 -0.20
CA THR A 255 15.44 17.05 0.21
C THR A 255 14.89 15.67 -0.15
N SER A 256 13.67 15.59 -0.67
CA SER A 256 13.03 14.33 -1.09
C SER A 256 12.76 14.36 -2.59
N ASP A 257 13.67 13.79 -3.38
CA ASP A 257 13.58 13.71 -4.84
C ASP A 257 12.25 13.11 -5.33
N SER A 258 11.67 12.15 -4.61
CA SER A 258 10.37 11.57 -4.96
C SER A 258 9.21 12.57 -4.92
N LEU A 259 9.24 13.54 -3.99
CA LEU A 259 8.26 14.63 -3.94
C LEU A 259 8.39 15.60 -5.12
N ARG A 260 9.52 15.59 -5.81
CA ARG A 260 9.80 16.42 -6.99
C ARG A 260 9.62 15.66 -8.30
N MET A 261 9.19 14.39 -8.26
CA MET A 261 8.95 13.61 -9.47
C MET A 261 7.66 14.03 -10.16
N VAL A 262 7.76 14.18 -11.49
CA VAL A 262 6.63 14.27 -12.41
C VAL A 262 6.80 13.25 -13.52
N PHE A 263 5.69 12.80 -14.11
CA PHE A 263 5.66 11.71 -15.07
C PHE A 263 5.03 12.19 -16.37
N GLN A 264 5.71 11.96 -17.48
CA GLN A 264 5.29 12.41 -18.80
C GLN A 264 5.58 11.34 -19.85
N GLU A 265 4.92 11.45 -20.99
CA GLU A 265 5.17 10.58 -22.15
C GLU A 265 6.03 11.34 -23.15
N ILE A 266 7.25 10.87 -23.39
CA ILE A 266 8.19 11.48 -24.32
C ILE A 266 8.43 10.46 -25.43
N ASN A 267 8.02 10.80 -26.67
CA ASN A 267 8.11 9.91 -27.83
C ASN A 267 7.43 8.55 -27.63
N GLY A 268 6.26 8.53 -26.96
CA GLY A 268 5.53 7.29 -26.66
C GLY A 268 6.10 6.48 -25.49
N VAL A 269 7.15 6.97 -24.84
CA VAL A 269 7.79 6.30 -23.69
C VAL A 269 7.50 7.09 -22.42
N PRO A 270 6.94 6.47 -21.38
CA PRO A 270 6.79 7.10 -20.08
C PRO A 270 8.16 7.37 -19.46
N GLN A 271 8.34 8.58 -18.95
CA GLN A 271 9.56 9.04 -18.30
C GLN A 271 9.22 9.84 -17.04
N MET A 272 10.06 9.66 -16.03
CA MET A 272 10.10 10.46 -14.82
C MET A 272 11.07 11.63 -15.01
N GLN A 273 10.67 12.80 -14.55
CA GLN A 273 11.48 14.01 -14.50
C GLN A 273 11.41 14.66 -13.12
N GLN A 274 12.40 15.48 -12.79
CA GLN A 274 12.42 16.29 -11.58
C GLN A 274 11.85 17.68 -11.86
N LYS A 275 10.98 18.17 -10.98
CA LYS A 275 10.39 19.50 -11.03
C LYS A 275 10.54 20.18 -9.67
N VAL A 276 10.97 21.44 -9.69
CA VAL A 276 11.00 22.27 -8.49
C VAL A 276 9.57 22.62 -8.10
N HIS A 277 9.23 22.40 -6.85
CA HIS A 277 7.93 22.73 -6.28
C HIS A 277 8.10 23.80 -5.22
N MET A 278 7.34 24.88 -5.37
CA MET A 278 7.27 25.93 -4.37
C MET A 278 6.14 25.64 -3.41
N LEU A 279 6.33 26.08 -2.17
CA LEU A 279 5.36 25.91 -1.12
C LEU A 279 4.23 26.94 -1.14
N SER A 280 4.35 28.02 -1.90
CA SER A 280 3.22 28.92 -2.21
C SER A 280 1.99 28.20 -2.78
N ASP A 281 2.15 26.95 -3.22
CA ASP A 281 1.09 26.06 -3.69
C ASP A 281 0.37 25.29 -2.55
N LEU A 282 0.78 25.47 -1.28
CA LEU A 282 0.13 24.91 -0.09
C LEU A 282 -1.23 25.58 0.12
N THR A 283 -2.24 24.77 0.45
CA THR A 283 -3.54 25.31 0.84
C THR A 283 -3.57 25.54 2.35
N TYR A 284 -3.68 26.80 2.79
CA TYR A 284 -4.00 27.14 4.17
C TYR A 284 -5.47 27.53 4.29
N LEU A 285 -6.20 26.90 5.21
CA LEU A 285 -7.61 27.19 5.47
C LEU A 285 -7.80 27.57 6.93
N ASP A 286 -8.25 28.79 7.19
CA ASP A 286 -8.68 29.21 8.51
C ASP A 286 -10.19 29.06 8.64
N LEU A 287 -10.64 28.01 9.35
CA LEU A 287 -12.06 27.72 9.56
C LEU A 287 -12.53 28.18 10.94
N THR A 288 -11.72 28.94 11.70
CA THR A 288 -12.04 29.33 13.09
C THR A 288 -13.29 30.21 13.19
N ALA A 289 -13.68 30.90 12.12
CA ALA A 289 -14.89 31.73 12.07
C ALA A 289 -16.17 30.92 11.75
N CYS A 290 -16.04 29.63 11.42
CA CYS A 290 -17.16 28.80 11.00
C CYS A 290 -17.91 28.23 12.21
N ALA A 291 -19.22 27.97 12.06
CA ALA A 291 -20.06 27.45 13.14
C ALA A 291 -19.63 26.05 13.62
N ASP A 292 -19.19 25.20 12.69
CA ASP A 292 -18.55 23.91 12.97
C ASP A 292 -17.30 23.76 12.10
N PRO A 293 -16.12 24.21 12.59
CA PRO A 293 -14.87 24.12 11.84
C PRO A 293 -14.49 22.67 11.51
N THR A 294 -14.80 21.72 12.42
CA THR A 294 -14.42 20.32 12.26
C THR A 294 -15.21 19.67 11.14
N GLN A 295 -16.54 19.87 11.11
CA GLN A 295 -17.38 19.35 10.04
C GLN A 295 -16.96 19.93 8.68
N GLN A 296 -16.75 21.24 8.59
CA GLN A 296 -16.34 21.86 7.33
C GLN A 296 -14.97 21.36 6.84
N ALA A 297 -14.02 21.15 7.76
CA ALA A 297 -12.74 20.55 7.40
C ALA A 297 -12.92 19.13 6.86
N GLN A 298 -13.78 18.31 7.48
CA GLN A 298 -14.08 16.95 7.01
C GLN A 298 -14.74 16.94 5.63
N GLU A 299 -15.66 17.87 5.35
CA GLU A 299 -16.28 18.04 4.03
C GLU A 299 -15.25 18.46 2.96
N TRP A 300 -14.36 19.38 3.31
CA TRP A 300 -13.24 19.78 2.45
C TRP A 300 -12.33 18.58 2.15
N ILE A 301 -11.89 17.84 3.17
CA ILE A 301 -11.07 16.63 3.04
C ILE A 301 -11.78 15.58 2.18
N HIS A 302 -13.08 15.37 2.38
CA HIS A 302 -13.87 14.41 1.63
C HIS A 302 -13.94 14.72 0.12
N SER A 303 -14.01 16.00 -0.23
CA SER A 303 -13.97 16.43 -1.63
C SER A 303 -12.56 16.31 -2.23
N HIS A 304 -11.52 16.66 -1.47
CA HIS A 304 -10.13 16.70 -1.97
C HIS A 304 -9.51 15.31 -2.09
N LYS A 305 -9.83 14.36 -1.21
CA LYS A 305 -9.31 12.98 -1.33
C LYS A 305 -9.68 12.29 -2.65
N LYS A 306 -10.78 12.72 -3.28
CA LYS A 306 -11.28 12.19 -4.55
C LYS A 306 -10.69 12.89 -5.78
N LYS A 307 -9.94 13.98 -5.59
CA LYS A 307 -9.35 14.74 -6.69
C LYS A 307 -8.28 13.91 -7.39
N VAL A 308 -8.37 13.81 -8.72
CA VAL A 308 -7.32 13.17 -9.51
C VAL A 308 -6.11 14.09 -9.52
N LEU A 309 -4.96 13.58 -9.06
CA LEU A 309 -3.70 14.31 -9.08
C LEU A 309 -3.11 14.30 -10.50
N ASP A 310 -2.78 15.49 -11.02
CA ASP A 310 -2.07 15.60 -12.30
C ASP A 310 -0.58 15.32 -12.10
N ILE A 311 -0.22 14.04 -12.27
CA ILE A 311 1.16 13.54 -12.13
C ILE A 311 2.14 14.15 -13.14
N THR A 312 1.66 14.87 -14.16
CA THR A 312 2.54 15.63 -15.08
C THR A 312 2.98 16.97 -14.50
N GLN A 313 2.24 17.47 -13.50
CA GLN A 313 2.46 18.77 -12.87
C GLN A 313 2.95 18.68 -11.43
N ARG A 314 2.31 17.86 -10.60
CA ARG A 314 2.64 17.66 -9.18
C ARG A 314 1.97 16.39 -8.67
N CYS A 315 2.77 15.48 -8.10
CA CYS A 315 2.27 14.19 -7.62
C CYS A 315 1.73 14.22 -6.18
N PHE A 316 1.52 15.39 -5.59
CA PHE A 316 0.95 15.53 -4.25
C PHE A 316 0.25 16.87 -4.04
N GLU A 317 -0.65 16.90 -3.07
CA GLU A 317 -1.30 18.08 -2.52
C GLU A 317 -1.17 18.06 -1.01
N CYS A 318 -1.08 19.26 -0.42
CA CYS A 318 -0.94 19.43 1.02
C CYS A 318 -1.83 20.59 1.47
N ALA A 319 -2.40 20.47 2.66
CA ALA A 319 -3.14 21.56 3.28
C ALA A 319 -2.96 21.59 4.80
N LEU A 320 -2.92 22.79 5.37
CA LEU A 320 -3.00 23.02 6.80
C LEU A 320 -4.32 23.74 7.10
N ILE A 321 -5.19 23.09 7.89
CA ILE A 321 -6.55 23.54 8.15
C ILE A 321 -6.66 23.87 9.63
N LYS A 322 -6.83 25.15 9.96
CA LYS A 322 -6.96 25.62 11.34
C LYS A 322 -8.40 25.54 11.81
N LEU A 323 -8.64 24.85 12.93
CA LEU A 323 -9.96 24.64 13.53
C LEU A 323 -10.17 25.52 14.77
N SER A 324 -9.12 25.71 15.57
CA SER A 324 -9.06 26.59 16.74
C SER A 324 -7.64 27.17 16.91
N HIS A 325 -7.36 27.82 18.03
CA HIS A 325 -6.02 28.31 18.37
C HIS A 325 -4.98 27.16 18.50
N ASP A 326 -5.44 26.01 18.97
CA ASP A 326 -4.65 24.85 19.39
C ASP A 326 -5.04 23.57 18.65
N LYS A 327 -5.84 23.65 17.58
CA LYS A 327 -6.28 22.48 16.82
C LYS A 327 -6.21 22.71 15.33
N TYR A 328 -5.47 21.85 14.65
CA TYR A 328 -5.30 21.87 13.20
C TYR A 328 -5.47 20.48 12.61
N PHE A 329 -5.88 20.41 11.34
CA PHE A 329 -5.66 19.24 10.50
C PHE A 329 -4.54 19.52 9.51
N TRP A 330 -3.53 18.65 9.51
CA TRP A 330 -2.59 18.54 8.40
C TRP A 330 -3.06 17.44 7.45
N TYR A 331 -3.42 17.83 6.24
CA TYR A 331 -3.82 16.95 5.15
C TYR A 331 -2.68 16.82 4.13
N ILE A 332 -2.36 15.59 3.75
CA ILE A 332 -1.49 15.30 2.61
C ILE A 332 -2.11 14.21 1.75
N ASN A 333 -2.20 14.48 0.44
CA ASN A 333 -2.62 13.52 -0.57
C ASN A 333 -1.50 13.36 -1.56
N MET A 334 -1.02 12.14 -1.74
CA MET A 334 0.06 11.83 -2.65
C MET A 334 -0.39 10.78 -3.65
N HIS A 335 0.12 10.86 -4.87
CA HIS A 335 -0.04 9.79 -5.84
C HIS A 335 0.92 8.65 -5.48
N HIS A 336 0.40 7.43 -5.37
CA HIS A 336 1.09 6.23 -4.93
C HIS A 336 2.32 5.86 -5.80
N ILE A 337 2.44 6.47 -6.99
CA ILE A 337 3.61 6.35 -7.88
C ILE A 337 4.91 6.93 -7.26
N ILE A 338 4.79 7.84 -6.30
CA ILE A 338 5.94 8.47 -5.60
C ILE A 338 6.05 8.06 -4.13
N THR A 339 5.17 7.20 -3.63
CA THR A 339 5.11 6.95 -2.18
C THR A 339 4.36 5.66 -1.85
N ASP A 340 4.67 5.10 -0.69
CA ASP A 340 3.97 3.97 -0.08
C ASP A 340 3.57 4.31 1.37
N GLY A 341 2.96 3.36 2.08
CA GLY A 341 2.52 3.56 3.46
C GLY A 341 3.67 3.94 4.42
N ARG A 342 4.86 3.34 4.24
CA ARG A 342 6.03 3.67 5.09
C ARG A 342 6.59 5.05 4.73
N SER A 343 6.64 5.39 3.45
CA SER A 343 7.04 6.72 2.96
C SER A 343 6.11 7.84 3.42
N HIS A 344 4.79 7.61 3.50
CA HIS A 344 3.86 8.57 4.09
C HIS A 344 4.21 8.91 5.53
N MET A 345 4.38 7.87 6.35
CA MET A 345 4.75 8.05 7.75
C MET A 345 6.12 8.71 7.91
N MET A 346 7.04 8.45 7.00
CA MET A 346 8.35 9.10 7.01
C MET A 346 8.29 10.56 6.58
N ALA A 347 7.47 10.91 5.59
CA ALA A 347 7.23 12.31 5.22
C ALA A 347 6.69 13.09 6.43
N TYR A 348 5.79 12.47 7.20
CA TYR A 348 5.33 12.98 8.48
C TYR A 348 6.48 13.20 9.46
N VAL A 349 7.22 12.14 9.81
CA VAL A 349 8.31 12.20 10.81
C VAL A 349 9.36 13.26 10.43
N LYS A 350 9.80 13.28 9.17
CA LYS A 350 10.79 14.26 8.72
C LYS A 350 10.28 15.69 8.80
N LEU A 351 9.03 15.94 8.38
CA LEU A 351 8.45 17.27 8.53
C LEU A 351 8.48 17.70 10.00
N THR A 352 8.17 16.77 10.90
CA THR A 352 8.12 17.07 12.33
C THR A 352 9.48 17.40 12.93
N GLU A 353 10.51 16.66 12.51
CA GLU A 353 11.89 16.91 12.90
C GLU A 353 12.36 18.28 12.39
N TYR A 354 12.07 18.60 11.12
CA TYR A 354 12.43 19.90 10.54
C TYR A 354 11.71 21.07 11.20
N TYR A 355 10.43 20.92 11.49
CA TYR A 355 9.65 21.94 12.19
C TYR A 355 10.20 22.20 13.59
N ARG A 356 10.50 21.14 14.37
CA ARG A 356 11.07 21.26 15.72
C ARG A 356 12.42 21.98 15.68
N ALA A 357 13.32 21.54 14.82
CA ALA A 357 14.65 22.13 14.67
C ALA A 357 14.57 23.64 14.36
N LEU A 358 13.67 24.05 13.44
CA LEU A 358 13.48 25.46 13.14
C LEU A 358 12.90 26.28 14.30
N ILE A 359 11.98 25.72 15.09
CA ILE A 359 11.45 26.38 16.31
C ILE A 359 12.55 26.57 17.36
N GLU A 360 13.44 25.60 17.49
CA GLU A 360 14.58 25.64 18.42
C GLU A 360 15.72 26.55 17.93
N GLY A 361 15.58 27.14 16.74
CA GLY A 361 16.59 28.01 16.12
C GLY A 361 17.78 27.25 15.54
N GLU A 362 17.64 25.95 15.31
CA GLU A 362 18.64 25.12 14.64
C GLU A 362 18.61 25.34 13.12
N ASP A 363 19.78 25.15 12.49
CA ASP A 363 19.93 25.27 11.05
C ASP A 363 19.71 23.91 10.36
N LEU A 364 18.68 23.81 9.51
CA LEU A 364 18.38 22.61 8.72
C LEU A 364 19.46 22.31 7.66
N PHE A 365 20.33 23.26 7.34
CA PHE A 365 21.32 23.15 6.26
C PHE A 365 22.62 22.43 6.67
N VAL A 366 22.73 21.90 7.89
CA VAL A 366 24.01 21.35 8.40
C VAL A 366 24.30 19.91 7.95
N ASP A 367 23.32 19.16 7.45
CA ASP A 367 23.54 17.76 7.05
C ASP A 367 23.61 17.57 5.52
N ASN A 368 24.80 17.86 4.99
CA ASN A 368 25.20 17.70 3.60
C ASN A 368 25.84 16.32 3.35
N GLN A 369 25.40 15.28 4.06
CA GLN A 369 25.81 13.91 3.73
C GLN A 369 25.21 13.53 2.37
N GLU A 370 25.97 12.78 1.57
CA GLU A 370 25.47 12.15 0.35
C GLU A 370 24.26 11.29 0.71
N ARG A 371 23.06 11.85 0.53
CA ARG A 371 21.81 11.17 0.81
C ARG A 371 21.49 10.31 -0.41
N GLU A 372 21.31 9.02 -0.19
CA GLU A 372 20.81 8.13 -1.24
C GLU A 372 19.46 8.65 -1.75
N SER A 373 19.38 8.77 -3.07
CA SER A 373 18.21 9.30 -3.77
C SER A 373 17.25 8.16 -4.12
N TYR A 374 15.94 8.42 -4.13
CA TYR A 374 15.01 7.42 -4.68
C TYR A 374 15.30 7.14 -6.16
N GLN A 375 15.84 8.12 -6.91
CA GLN A 375 16.38 7.90 -8.26
C GLN A 375 17.51 6.87 -8.32
N ASP A 376 18.39 6.81 -7.31
CA ASP A 376 19.48 5.82 -7.27
C ASP A 376 18.91 4.41 -7.05
N TYR A 377 17.87 4.28 -6.23
CA TYR A 377 17.10 3.05 -6.10
C TYR A 377 16.51 2.60 -7.44
N ILE A 378 15.87 3.51 -8.19
CA ILE A 378 15.30 3.21 -9.51
C ILE A 378 16.40 2.70 -10.47
N ALA A 379 17.54 3.40 -10.53
CA ALA A 379 18.68 2.98 -11.35
C ALA A 379 19.22 1.60 -10.93
N HIS A 380 19.28 1.34 -9.62
CA HIS A 380 19.70 0.05 -9.09
C HIS A 380 18.71 -1.08 -9.44
N GLU A 381 17.40 -0.85 -9.41
CA GLU A 381 16.39 -1.84 -9.84
C GLU A 381 16.60 -2.25 -11.31
N HIS A 382 16.87 -1.28 -12.19
CA HIS A 382 17.20 -1.55 -13.58
C HIS A 382 18.47 -2.39 -13.73
N PHE A 383 19.54 -2.08 -12.99
CA PHE A 383 20.76 -2.88 -13.00
C PHE A 383 20.54 -4.29 -12.44
N PHE A 384 19.78 -4.41 -11.35
CA PHE A 384 19.47 -5.69 -10.71
C PHE A 384 18.86 -6.69 -11.70
N SER A 385 18.00 -6.22 -12.62
CA SER A 385 17.36 -7.05 -13.64
C SER A 385 18.36 -7.83 -14.54
N GLN A 386 19.61 -7.37 -14.62
CA GLN A 386 20.68 -7.96 -15.44
C GLN A 386 21.58 -8.92 -14.64
N THR A 387 21.32 -9.11 -13.35
CA THR A 387 22.19 -9.89 -12.46
C THR A 387 21.83 -11.39 -12.43
N PRO A 388 22.80 -12.28 -12.10
CA PRO A 388 22.51 -13.70 -11.86
C PRO A 388 21.53 -13.93 -10.70
N ARG A 389 21.54 -13.05 -9.68
CA ARG A 389 20.60 -13.11 -8.54
C ARG A 389 19.15 -12.90 -9.02
N HIS A 390 18.93 -11.92 -9.90
CA HIS A 390 17.62 -11.74 -10.53
C HIS A 390 17.21 -12.95 -11.37
N ALA A 391 18.13 -13.52 -12.16
CA ALA A 391 17.82 -14.72 -12.96
C ALA A 391 17.42 -15.93 -12.08
N ALA A 392 18.12 -16.15 -10.97
CA ALA A 392 17.80 -17.22 -10.02
C ALA A 392 16.45 -16.99 -9.33
N ALA A 393 16.18 -15.77 -8.87
CA ALA A 393 14.91 -15.44 -8.24
C ALA A 393 13.73 -15.50 -9.23
N ARG A 394 13.93 -15.08 -10.49
CA ARG A 394 12.95 -15.27 -11.57
C ARG A 394 12.67 -16.76 -11.83
N ALA A 395 13.70 -17.61 -11.85
CA ALA A 395 13.53 -19.05 -12.05
C ALA A 395 12.74 -19.71 -10.90
N TYR A 396 12.96 -19.27 -9.66
CA TYR A 396 12.15 -19.69 -8.50
C TYR A 396 10.67 -19.36 -8.72
N TRP A 397 10.35 -18.10 -9.05
CA TRP A 397 8.95 -17.68 -9.25
C TRP A 397 8.29 -18.40 -10.43
N ASP A 398 9.03 -18.62 -11.52
CA ASP A 398 8.59 -19.41 -12.66
C ASP A 398 8.25 -20.85 -12.25
N GLN A 399 9.09 -21.49 -11.43
CA GLN A 399 8.82 -22.85 -10.93
C GLN A 399 7.60 -22.92 -10.00
N GLU A 400 7.47 -21.99 -9.06
CA GLU A 400 6.38 -21.99 -8.07
C GLU A 400 5.01 -21.67 -8.69
N LEU A 401 4.98 -20.85 -9.75
CA LEU A 401 3.75 -20.34 -10.35
C LEU A 401 3.44 -20.94 -11.74
N LYS A 402 4.26 -21.85 -12.25
CA LYS A 402 4.08 -22.55 -13.54
C LYS A 402 2.80 -23.37 -13.66
N LYS A 403 2.27 -23.87 -12.55
CA LYS A 403 0.97 -24.56 -12.54
C LYS A 403 -0.13 -23.51 -12.59
N GLU A 404 -1.16 -23.76 -13.39
CA GLU A 404 -2.32 -22.87 -13.52
C GLU A 404 -2.71 -22.30 -12.16
N VAL A 405 -2.72 -20.97 -12.09
CA VAL A 405 -2.95 -20.25 -10.86
C VAL A 405 -4.45 -20.34 -10.61
N PRO A 406 -4.88 -20.99 -9.51
CA PRO A 406 -6.30 -21.18 -9.27
C PRO A 406 -6.96 -19.80 -9.16
N SER A 407 -8.02 -19.60 -9.94
CA SER A 407 -8.92 -18.48 -9.68
C SER A 407 -9.53 -18.74 -8.31
N LEU A 408 -9.27 -17.85 -7.35
CA LEU A 408 -10.17 -17.75 -6.21
C LEU A 408 -11.56 -17.40 -6.76
N ILE A 409 -12.61 -17.84 -6.09
CA ILE A 409 -13.98 -17.59 -6.53
C ILE A 409 -14.72 -17.07 -5.30
N PHE A 410 -14.83 -15.76 -5.20
CA PHE A 410 -15.53 -15.08 -4.13
C PHE A 410 -16.59 -14.16 -4.73
N TYR A 411 -17.75 -14.61 -5.23
CA TYR A 411 -18.78 -13.65 -5.66
C TYR A 411 -20.24 -13.99 -5.29
N GLY A 412 -20.89 -13.08 -4.55
CA GLY A 412 -22.35 -12.89 -4.45
C GLY A 412 -22.66 -11.44 -4.86
N ARG A 413 -23.66 -11.12 -5.69
CA ARG A 413 -25.11 -11.32 -5.51
C ARG A 413 -25.80 -11.78 -6.80
N ASP A 414 -26.94 -12.45 -6.63
CA ASP A 414 -28.07 -12.36 -7.58
C ASP A 414 -28.88 -11.07 -7.33
#